data_AF-A0A7Y3R2P5-F1
#
_entry.id   AF-A0A7Y3R2P5-F1
#
_cell.length_a   1.000
_cell.length_b   1.000
_cell.length_c   1.000
_cell.angle_alpha   90.00
_cell.angle_beta   90.00
_cell.angle_gamma   90.00
#
_symmetry.space_group_name_H-M   'P 1'
#
loop_
_entity.id
_entity.type
_entity.pdbx_description
1 polymer ?
#
loop_
_entity_poly.entity_id
_entity_poly.type
_entity_poly.pdbx_seq_one_letter_code
_entity_poly.pdbx_strand_id
1 'polypeptide(L)'
;MSDHPEEVEIEAIGIEVDAQPIELYKVLKLANAVSGGGEAKYAIAEGYVAVNGELETRKRRKLYDGDLVEFDQEYYLVICDVPTTEMVEPQKSEQSLMTNTTPPPAVSKPKARHSAKKTEKKSTNKKPTPSNKRQTPTKETIEEAPSSTKGGRSAIRFF
;
A
#
# COMPACT_ATOMS: atom_id res chain seq x y z
N MET A 1 25.80 20.23 29.94
CA MET A 1 24.63 19.40 29.61
C MET A 1 25.14 17.99 29.42
N SER A 2 24.67 17.06 30.25
CA SER A 2 24.82 15.64 30.01
C SER A 2 23.47 15.16 29.51
N ASP A 3 23.30 15.05 28.20
CA ASP A 3 22.10 14.46 27.62
C ASP A 3 22.17 12.94 27.84
N HIS A 4 21.67 12.50 28.98
CA HIS A 4 21.33 11.10 29.19
C HIS A 4 20.06 10.82 28.39
N PRO A 5 20.03 9.83 27.49
CA PRO A 5 18.79 9.44 26.84
C PRO A 5 17.84 8.95 27.93
N GLU A 6 16.64 9.54 28.00
CA GLU A 6 15.58 9.03 28.88
C GLU A 6 15.16 7.65 28.37
N GLU A 7 15.41 6.62 29.18
CA GLU A 7 15.00 5.25 28.87
C GLU A 7 13.47 5.16 29.01
N VAL A 8 12.76 5.07 27.89
CA VAL A 8 11.31 4.91 27.86
C VAL A 8 10.98 3.43 27.88
N GLU A 9 10.44 2.96 29.01
CA GLU A 9 9.80 1.65 29.09
C GLU A 9 8.47 1.69 28.32
N ILE A 10 8.29 0.76 27.38
CA ILE A 10 7.08 0.65 26.55
C ILE A 10 6.37 -0.66 26.89
N GLU A 11 5.13 -0.55 27.40
CA GLU A 11 4.25 -1.71 27.56
C GLU A 11 3.65 -2.09 26.20
N ALA A 12 3.74 -3.38 25.84
CA ALA A 12 3.20 -3.90 24.58
C ALA A 12 2.26 -5.09 24.82
N ILE A 13 1.13 -5.09 24.11
CA ILE A 13 0.12 -6.15 24.17
C ILE A 13 0.53 -7.29 23.23
N GLY A 14 0.72 -8.50 23.78
CA GLY A 14 1.01 -9.68 22.97
C GLY A 14 -0.19 -10.12 22.12
N ILE A 15 0.04 -10.35 20.83
CA ILE A 15 -0.95 -10.90 19.89
C ILE A 15 -0.45 -12.25 19.39
N GLU A 16 -1.04 -13.32 19.93
CA GLU A 16 -0.83 -14.68 19.46
C GLU A 16 -1.39 -14.87 18.03
N VAL A 17 -0.62 -15.49 17.14
CA VAL A 17 -1.03 -15.79 15.76
C VAL A 17 -0.76 -17.24 15.38
N ASP A 18 -1.78 -17.94 14.86
CA ASP A 18 -1.72 -19.38 14.52
C ASP A 18 -0.83 -19.71 13.30
N ALA A 19 -0.43 -18.70 12.52
CA ALA A 19 0.30 -18.90 11.28
C ALA A 19 1.02 -17.63 10.81
N GLN A 20 2.24 -17.81 10.33
CA GLN A 20 3.04 -16.76 9.70
C GLN A 20 3.32 -17.07 8.22
N PRO A 21 3.48 -16.05 7.36
CA PRO A 21 3.37 -14.62 7.66
C PRO A 21 1.92 -14.11 7.77
N ILE A 22 1.62 -13.35 8.83
CA ILE A 22 0.34 -12.66 8.99
C ILE A 22 0.33 -11.32 8.24
N GLU A 23 -0.85 -10.73 8.03
CA GLU A 23 -1.01 -9.44 7.32
C GLU A 23 -1.37 -8.33 8.32
N LEU A 24 -0.73 -7.16 8.24
CA LEU A 24 -0.89 -6.04 9.17
C LEU A 24 -2.36 -5.71 9.53
N TYR A 25 -3.27 -5.57 8.55
CA TYR A 25 -4.68 -5.30 8.85
C TYR A 25 -5.41 -6.42 9.61
N LYS A 26 -4.88 -7.66 9.59
CA LYS A 26 -5.40 -8.77 10.40
C LYS A 26 -4.90 -8.65 11.83
N VAL A 27 -3.63 -8.29 12.05
CA VAL A 27 -3.06 -8.08 13.40
C VAL A 27 -3.86 -7.02 14.14
N LEU A 28 -4.08 -5.84 13.54
CA LEU A 28 -4.93 -4.78 14.13
C LEU A 28 -6.36 -5.23 14.44
N LYS A 29 -6.90 -6.21 13.70
CA LYS A 29 -8.23 -6.78 13.98
C LYS A 29 -8.18 -7.79 15.13
N LEU A 30 -7.14 -8.63 15.22
CA LEU A 30 -6.94 -9.59 16.30
C LEU A 30 -6.68 -8.87 17.64
N ALA A 31 -5.97 -7.73 17.58
CA ALA A 31 -5.78 -6.80 18.69
C ALA A 31 -7.08 -6.23 19.28
N ASN A 32 -8.20 -6.29 18.54
CA ASN A 32 -9.41 -5.48 18.77
C ASN A 32 -9.18 -3.95 18.72
N ALA A 33 -8.03 -3.50 18.22
CA ALA A 33 -7.67 -2.09 18.05
C ALA A 33 -8.59 -1.34 17.05
N VAL A 34 -9.33 -2.08 16.21
CA VAL A 34 -10.31 -1.52 15.27
C VAL A 34 -11.64 -2.28 15.34
N SER A 35 -12.73 -1.56 15.03
CA SER A 35 -14.08 -2.13 14.89
C SER A 35 -14.19 -3.09 13.70
N GLY A 36 -13.30 -3.00 12.71
CA GLY A 36 -13.27 -3.98 11.62
C GLY A 36 -12.18 -3.82 10.57
N GLY A 37 -12.05 -4.83 9.71
CA GLY A 37 -11.01 -4.89 8.67
C GLY A 37 -11.16 -3.90 7.51
N GLY A 38 -12.19 -3.05 7.51
CA GLY A 38 -12.30 -1.88 6.64
C GLY A 38 -11.57 -0.67 7.23
N GLU A 39 -11.77 -0.44 8.54
CA GLU A 39 -11.12 0.59 9.34
C GLU A 39 -9.61 0.38 9.42
N ALA A 40 -9.12 -0.83 9.77
CA ALA A 40 -7.68 -1.12 9.70
C ALA A 40 -7.06 -0.81 8.32
N LYS A 41 -7.77 -1.12 7.23
CA LYS A 41 -7.31 -0.83 5.86
C LYS A 41 -7.37 0.65 5.50
N TYR A 42 -8.12 1.45 6.24
CA TYR A 42 -8.14 2.90 6.13
C TYR A 42 -7.01 3.50 6.98
N ALA A 43 -6.94 3.14 8.27
CA ALA A 43 -5.89 3.56 9.20
C ALA A 43 -4.47 3.35 8.65
N ILE A 44 -4.18 2.16 8.11
CA ILE A 44 -2.89 1.87 7.46
C ILE A 44 -2.71 2.76 6.22
N ALA A 45 -3.75 2.99 5.41
CA ALA A 45 -3.61 3.75 4.15
C ALA A 45 -3.31 5.24 4.35
N GLU A 46 -3.88 5.84 5.40
CA GLU A 46 -3.63 7.23 5.80
C GLU A 46 -2.30 7.38 6.57
N GLY A 47 -1.66 6.28 6.96
CA GLY A 47 -0.42 6.31 7.73
C GLY A 47 -0.64 6.67 9.21
N TYR A 48 -1.61 6.02 9.86
CA TYR A 48 -1.79 6.07 11.32
C TYR A 48 -1.14 4.89 12.05
N VAL A 49 -0.44 4.01 11.32
CA VAL A 49 0.12 2.75 11.84
C VAL A 49 1.61 2.72 11.54
N ALA A 50 2.42 2.43 12.55
CA ALA A 50 3.85 2.15 12.39
C ALA A 50 4.16 0.68 12.69
N VAL A 51 5.24 0.18 12.10
CA VAL A 51 5.79 -1.15 12.33
C VAL A 51 7.28 -0.98 12.61
N ASN A 52 7.75 -1.45 13.77
CA ASN A 52 9.14 -1.30 14.22
C ASN A 52 9.65 0.16 14.15
N GLY A 53 8.78 1.13 14.45
CA GLY A 53 9.07 2.57 14.40
C GLY A 53 8.97 3.23 13.01
N GLU A 54 8.73 2.47 11.93
CA GLU A 54 8.53 3.02 10.58
C GLU A 54 7.05 3.08 10.19
N LEU A 55 6.61 4.21 9.64
CA LEU A 55 5.22 4.38 9.17
C LEU A 55 4.93 3.47 7.97
N GLU A 56 3.99 2.53 8.12
CA GLU A 56 3.67 1.54 7.09
C GLU A 56 2.30 1.84 6.47
N THR A 57 2.26 1.91 5.13
CA THR A 57 1.04 2.17 4.34
C THR A 57 0.54 0.95 3.58
N ARG A 58 1.31 -0.14 3.58
CA ARG A 58 0.98 -1.40 2.93
C ARG A 58 0.03 -2.20 3.82
N LYS A 59 -1.26 -2.06 3.56
CA LYS A 59 -2.39 -2.77 4.20
C LYS A 59 -2.15 -4.28 4.42
N ARG A 60 -1.45 -4.94 3.48
CA ARG A 60 -1.07 -6.37 3.54
C ARG A 60 0.44 -6.59 3.73
N ARG A 61 1.13 -5.69 4.43
CA ARG A 61 2.50 -5.93 4.90
C ARG A 61 2.51 -7.27 5.63
N LYS A 62 3.48 -8.11 5.29
CA LYS A 62 3.72 -9.37 5.98
C LYS A 62 4.48 -9.07 7.27
N LEU A 63 3.96 -9.62 8.36
CA LEU A 63 4.54 -9.56 9.70
C LEU A 63 4.89 -10.97 10.18
N TYR A 64 5.89 -11.03 11.05
CA TYR A 64 6.49 -12.23 11.64
C TYR A 64 6.60 -12.09 13.15
N ASP A 65 7.19 -13.09 13.80
CA ASP A 65 7.37 -13.15 15.25
C ASP A 65 8.29 -12.02 15.72
N GLY A 66 7.90 -11.35 16.80
CA GLY A 66 8.63 -10.20 17.35
C GLY A 66 8.42 -8.87 16.61
N ASP A 67 7.62 -8.80 15.54
CA ASP A 67 7.26 -7.52 14.92
C ASP A 67 6.40 -6.67 15.90
N LEU A 68 6.81 -5.42 16.12
CA LEU A 68 6.11 -4.46 16.96
C LEU A 68 5.26 -3.53 16.09
N VAL A 69 3.95 -3.48 16.33
CA VAL A 69 2.99 -2.60 15.65
C VAL A 69 2.57 -1.49 16.62
N GLU A 70 2.66 -0.24 16.19
CA GLU A 70 2.15 0.93 16.93
C GLU A 70 0.88 1.45 16.25
N PHE A 71 -0.18 1.64 17.04
CA PHE A 71 -1.42 2.27 16.60
C PHE A 71 -2.16 2.92 17.78
N ASP A 72 -2.65 4.14 17.60
CA ASP A 72 -3.37 4.95 18.60
C ASP A 72 -2.67 5.05 19.99
N GLN A 73 -1.34 5.17 19.99
CA GLN A 73 -0.47 5.19 21.18
C GLN A 73 -0.40 3.85 21.95
N GLU A 74 -1.04 2.78 21.46
CA GLU A 74 -0.84 1.41 21.94
C GLU A 74 0.19 0.67 21.08
N TYR A 75 0.91 -0.25 21.73
CA TYR A 75 1.91 -1.10 21.12
C TYR A 75 1.47 -2.57 21.16
N TYR A 76 1.67 -3.28 20.06
CA TYR A 76 1.27 -4.67 19.90
C TYR A 76 2.45 -5.51 19.40
N LEU A 77 2.79 -6.57 20.13
CA LEU A 77 3.87 -7.48 19.76
C LEU A 77 3.28 -8.74 19.13
N VAL A 78 3.68 -9.07 17.90
CA VAL A 78 3.26 -10.32 17.23
C VAL A 78 4.02 -11.51 17.83
N ILE A 79 3.29 -12.53 18.29
CA ILE A 79 3.82 -13.75 18.92
C ILE A 79 3.30 -14.99 18.18
N CYS A 80 4.16 -15.94 17.84
CA CYS A 80 3.79 -17.19 17.15
C CYS A 80 4.57 -18.40 17.65
N ASP A 81 3.95 -19.19 18.51
CA ASP A 81 4.55 -20.39 19.12
C ASP A 81 4.58 -21.62 18.19
N VAL A 82 4.13 -21.51 16.94
CA VAL A 82 4.10 -22.65 16.01
C VAL A 82 5.54 -23.06 15.66
N PRO A 83 5.98 -24.29 16.01
CA PRO A 83 7.32 -24.72 15.65
C PRO A 83 7.42 -24.81 14.14
N THR A 84 8.34 -24.02 13.57
CA THR A 84 8.68 -24.05 12.13
C THR A 84 9.18 -25.44 11.78
N THR A 85 8.25 -26.32 11.40
CA THR A 85 8.56 -27.61 10.80
C THR A 85 9.09 -27.30 9.41
N GLU A 86 10.42 -27.20 9.31
CA GLU A 86 11.13 -26.95 8.06
C GLU A 86 10.72 -28.00 7.04
N MET A 87 9.77 -27.65 6.16
CA MET A 87 9.51 -28.41 4.95
C MET A 87 10.75 -28.28 4.06
N VAL A 88 11.64 -29.26 4.20
CA VAL A 88 12.88 -29.41 3.45
C VAL A 88 12.64 -29.08 1.98
N GLU A 89 13.18 -27.96 1.51
CA GLU A 89 13.38 -27.76 0.07
C GLU A 89 14.36 -28.85 -0.40
N PRO A 90 13.97 -29.74 -1.33
CA PRO A 90 14.94 -30.65 -1.92
C PRO A 90 15.90 -29.83 -2.77
N GLN A 91 17.08 -29.53 -2.22
CA GLN A 91 18.15 -28.86 -2.93
C GLN A 91 18.47 -29.61 -4.23
N LYS A 92 18.06 -29.04 -5.36
CA LYS A 92 18.29 -29.64 -6.67
C LYS A 92 19.70 -29.34 -7.15
N SER A 93 20.65 -30.09 -6.59
CA SER A 93 21.93 -30.46 -7.18
C SER A 93 22.76 -29.35 -7.83
N GLU A 94 23.76 -28.85 -7.10
CA GLU A 94 25.01 -28.44 -7.75
C GLU A 94 25.62 -29.64 -8.49
N GLN A 95 25.76 -29.57 -9.81
CA GLN A 95 26.87 -30.16 -10.59
C GLN A 95 26.74 -29.89 -12.10
N SER A 96 27.43 -28.85 -12.58
CA SER A 96 28.42 -28.99 -13.67
C SER A 96 29.17 -27.67 -13.87
N LEU A 97 30.48 -27.69 -13.59
CA LEU A 97 31.43 -26.65 -13.99
C LEU A 97 32.46 -27.28 -14.93
N MET A 98 33.13 -26.44 -15.73
CA MET A 98 34.27 -26.74 -16.63
C MET A 98 33.86 -27.46 -17.94
N THR A 99 34.24 -27.04 -19.16
CA THR A 99 35.22 -26.06 -19.68
C THR A 99 34.56 -25.20 -20.81
N ASN A 100 35.18 -24.41 -21.73
CA ASN A 100 36.57 -24.24 -22.16
C ASN A 100 36.86 -22.88 -22.87
N THR A 101 38.04 -22.30 -22.57
CA THR A 101 38.98 -21.45 -23.35
C THR A 101 38.55 -20.69 -24.64
N THR A 102 38.74 -19.35 -24.63
CA THR A 102 38.76 -18.41 -25.77
C THR A 102 40.12 -18.41 -26.52
N PRO A 103 40.19 -18.06 -27.84
CA PRO A 103 40.55 -16.68 -28.26
C PRO A 103 39.87 -16.18 -29.57
N PRO A 104 40.04 -14.90 -30.00
CA PRO A 104 39.20 -14.25 -31.05
C PRO A 104 39.83 -14.15 -32.46
N PRO A 105 39.01 -13.85 -33.49
CA PRO A 105 39.23 -12.67 -34.34
C PRO A 105 37.91 -11.92 -34.67
N ALA A 106 37.79 -10.59 -34.56
CA ALA A 106 38.34 -9.52 -35.43
C ALA A 106 37.46 -9.14 -36.67
N VAL A 107 36.89 -7.92 -36.59
CA VAL A 107 36.51 -7.01 -37.70
C VAL A 107 35.28 -7.32 -38.59
N SER A 108 34.21 -6.53 -38.40
CA SER A 108 33.80 -5.52 -39.43
C SER A 108 32.74 -4.52 -38.94
N LYS A 109 33.02 -3.24 -39.22
CA LYS A 109 32.16 -2.03 -39.16
C LYS A 109 32.20 -1.41 -40.58
N PRO A 110 31.46 -0.34 -40.93
CA PRO A 110 30.20 0.23 -40.41
C PRO A 110 29.19 0.56 -41.55
N LYS A 111 28.05 1.22 -41.27
CA LYS A 111 27.50 2.36 -42.06
C LYS A 111 26.22 3.01 -41.48
N ALA A 112 26.13 4.34 -41.64
CA ALA A 112 24.98 5.27 -41.65
C ALA A 112 23.74 4.98 -40.74
N ARG A 113 23.26 5.85 -39.84
CA ARG A 113 23.06 7.32 -39.84
C ARG A 113 22.23 7.85 -41.03
N HIS A 114 20.93 8.02 -40.82
CA HIS A 114 20.15 9.08 -41.47
C HIS A 114 19.54 10.02 -40.44
N SER A 115 19.60 11.31 -40.73
CA SER A 115 19.07 12.40 -39.92
C SER A 115 18.31 13.39 -40.80
N ALA A 116 17.20 13.93 -40.26
CA ALA A 116 16.62 15.24 -40.55
C ALA A 116 15.95 15.53 -41.91
N LYS A 117 14.63 15.80 -41.84
CA LYS A 117 13.93 17.06 -42.23
C LYS A 117 12.45 16.88 -41.87
N LYS A 118 11.75 17.74 -41.11
CA LYS A 118 11.61 19.22 -41.02
C LYS A 118 10.77 19.86 -42.14
N THR A 119 9.50 20.08 -41.83
CA THR A 119 8.58 21.19 -42.24
C THR A 119 7.33 21.06 -41.33
N GLU A 120 6.82 22.00 -40.53
CA GLU A 120 6.80 23.48 -40.45
C GLU A 120 5.61 24.17 -41.17
N LYS A 121 4.52 24.44 -40.40
CA LYS A 121 3.52 25.55 -40.44
C LYS A 121 2.34 25.15 -39.52
N LYS A 122 1.80 25.91 -38.54
CA LYS A 122 1.64 27.36 -38.21
C LYS A 122 0.23 27.92 -38.54
N SER A 123 -0.66 27.90 -37.54
CA SER A 123 -1.81 28.83 -37.34
C SER A 123 -2.52 28.50 -35.99
N THR A 124 -2.27 29.17 -34.86
CA THR A 124 -2.73 30.51 -34.39
C THR A 124 -4.16 30.59 -33.84
N ASN A 125 -4.26 31.05 -32.57
CA ASN A 125 -5.37 31.80 -31.95
C ASN A 125 -6.66 31.00 -31.59
N LYS A 126 -7.40 31.24 -30.48
CA LYS A 126 -7.45 32.38 -29.52
C LYS A 126 -7.70 31.90 -28.07
N LYS A 127 -7.20 32.65 -27.08
CA LYS A 127 -7.88 32.90 -25.78
C LYS A 127 -8.77 34.14 -25.98
N PRO A 128 -9.96 34.25 -25.38
CA PRO A 128 -10.02 34.96 -24.09
C PRO A 128 -11.01 34.35 -23.08
N THR A 129 -10.65 34.43 -21.80
CA THR A 129 -11.60 34.42 -20.67
C THR A 129 -12.29 35.79 -20.57
N PRO A 130 -13.52 35.87 -20.03
CA PRO A 130 -13.60 36.38 -18.67
C PRO A 130 -14.70 35.77 -17.78
N SER A 131 -14.44 35.86 -16.48
CA SER A 131 -15.34 35.86 -15.31
C SER A 131 -16.86 35.78 -15.51
N ASN A 132 -17.53 34.98 -14.67
CA ASN A 132 -18.75 35.44 -14.02
C ASN A 132 -18.72 35.18 -12.51
N LYS A 133 -19.40 36.04 -11.74
CA LYS A 133 -19.32 36.19 -10.28
C LYS A 133 -20.74 36.21 -9.72
N ARG A 134 -20.92 35.70 -8.49
CA ARG A 134 -22.01 36.07 -7.55
C ARG A 134 -23.45 35.56 -7.89
N GLN A 135 -23.98 34.64 -7.07
CA GLN A 135 -24.95 34.97 -5.99
C GLN A 135 -25.65 33.73 -5.39
N THR A 136 -25.68 33.68 -4.05
CA THR A 136 -26.79 33.10 -3.27
C THR A 136 -27.97 34.09 -3.27
N PRO A 137 -29.22 33.64 -3.08
CA PRO A 137 -29.82 33.77 -1.74
C PRO A 137 -30.91 32.71 -1.35
N THR A 138 -31.47 32.92 -0.15
CA THR A 138 -32.81 32.50 0.35
C THR A 138 -33.17 31.02 0.56
N LYS A 139 -32.91 30.60 1.82
CA LYS A 139 -33.84 29.92 2.74
C LYS A 139 -35.34 30.15 2.45
N GLU A 140 -36.14 29.08 2.45
CA GLU A 140 -37.50 29.07 3.01
C GLU A 140 -37.98 27.64 3.36
N THR A 141 -38.94 27.53 4.29
CA THR A 141 -39.39 26.30 4.97
C THR A 141 -40.82 25.97 4.57
N ILE A 142 -41.13 24.72 4.20
CA ILE A 142 -42.51 24.15 4.19
C ILE A 142 -42.47 22.71 4.74
N GLU A 143 -43.61 22.26 5.26
CA GLU A 143 -43.81 21.25 6.31
C GLU A 143 -44.01 19.77 5.83
N GLU A 144 -44.38 18.95 6.81
CA GLU A 144 -44.40 17.48 6.95
C GLU A 144 -45.13 16.57 5.93
N ALA A 145 -44.47 15.42 5.69
CA ALA A 145 -45.01 14.04 5.78
C ALA A 145 -46.09 13.53 4.75
N PRO A 146 -46.51 12.24 4.81
CA PRO A 146 -45.70 11.14 4.28
C PRO A 146 -46.45 10.18 3.33
N SER A 147 -45.78 9.54 2.35
CA SER A 147 -46.37 8.38 1.64
C SER A 147 -45.38 7.34 1.06
N SER A 148 -45.50 6.12 1.60
CA SER A 148 -45.44 4.80 0.95
C SER A 148 -44.48 4.49 -0.23
N THR A 149 -43.60 3.53 0.03
CA THR A 149 -43.46 2.27 -0.75
C THR A 149 -43.05 2.33 -2.23
N LYS A 150 -41.77 2.02 -2.51
CA LYS A 150 -41.37 0.80 -3.27
C LYS A 150 -39.85 0.60 -3.25
N GLY A 151 -39.39 -0.50 -2.65
CA GLY A 151 -37.99 -0.91 -2.69
C GLY A 151 -37.57 -1.44 -4.06
N GLY A 152 -37.07 -0.57 -4.93
CA GLY A 152 -36.48 -0.93 -6.22
C GLY A 152 -35.05 -1.48 -6.06
N ARG A 153 -34.92 -2.78 -5.73
CA ARG A 153 -33.64 -3.50 -5.92
C ARG A 153 -33.43 -3.72 -7.42
N SER A 154 -32.79 -2.76 -8.09
CA SER A 154 -32.45 -2.84 -9.51
C SER A 154 -31.54 -4.04 -9.78
N ALA A 155 -32.01 -5.00 -10.56
CA ALA A 155 -31.23 -6.16 -10.95
C ALA A 155 -30.16 -5.76 -11.97
N ILE A 156 -28.89 -5.89 -11.59
CA ILE A 156 -27.75 -5.74 -12.50
C ILE A 156 -27.71 -6.97 -13.40
N ARG A 157 -27.93 -6.79 -14.70
CA ARG A 157 -27.67 -7.82 -15.72
C ARG A 157 -26.32 -7.54 -16.35
N PHE A 158 -25.45 -8.55 -16.31
CA PHE A 158 -24.17 -8.55 -17.03
C PHE A 158 -24.40 -8.97 -18.48
N PHE A 159 -23.81 -8.23 -19.41
CA PHE A 159 -23.60 -8.58 -20.81
C PHE A 159 -22.34 -7.84 -21.29
#